data_AF-A0A7R9WM46-F1
#
_entry.id   AF-A0A7R9WM46-F1
#
_cell.length_a   1.000
_cell.length_b   1.000
_cell.length_c   1.000
_cell.angle_alpha   90.00
_cell.angle_beta   90.00
_cell.angle_gamma   90.00
#
_symmetry.space_group_name_H-M   'P 1'
#
loop_
_entity.id
_entity.type
_entity.pdbx_description
1 polymer ?
#
loop_
_entity_poly.entity_id
_entity_poly.type
_entity_poly.pdbx_seq_one_letter_code
_entity_poly.pdbx_strand_id
1 'polypeptide(L)'
;QKSGKGWYTYDPRIGKGRMPLPSSEVDALVARFAKPNQAPFKPEQMIEQVMCPLVNLGFLCLEEGIAERPSDIDVVYLYGYGWPVYRGGPMFWAENDVGLENILASLKKLSAMYPTTDYFVPSKLLQHCVERGVAVEEGCKQLRKGGLDNPFSKL
;
A
#
# COMPACT_ATOMS: atom_id res chain seq x y z
N GLN A 1 -2.26 4.29 -23.38
CA GLN A 1 -2.71 5.53 -24.04
C GLN A 1 -1.75 5.97 -25.16
N LYS A 2 -0.44 6.14 -24.90
CA LYS A 2 0.54 6.60 -25.92
C LYS A 2 0.51 5.80 -27.23
N SER A 3 0.39 4.48 -27.15
CA SER A 3 0.34 3.55 -28.30
C SER A 3 -1.09 3.17 -28.73
N GLY A 4 -2.13 3.77 -28.13
CA GLY A 4 -3.53 3.39 -28.39
C GLY A 4 -4.00 2.08 -27.71
N LYS A 5 -3.08 1.28 -27.14
CA LYS A 5 -3.40 0.01 -26.45
C LYS A 5 -2.56 -0.19 -25.18
N GLY A 6 -3.06 -0.98 -24.23
CA GLY A 6 -2.45 -1.29 -22.93
C GLY A 6 -3.45 -2.09 -22.08
N TRP A 7 -3.55 -1.82 -20.78
CA TRP A 7 -4.65 -2.34 -19.94
C TRP A 7 -6.04 -2.03 -20.52
N TYR A 8 -6.16 -0.86 -21.16
CA TYR A 8 -7.34 -0.43 -21.89
C TYR A 8 -7.01 -0.19 -23.36
N THR A 9 -8.02 -0.23 -24.21
CA THR A 9 -7.94 0.24 -25.60
C THR A 9 -8.35 1.71 -25.66
N TYR A 10 -7.73 2.45 -26.56
CA TYR A 10 -7.97 3.88 -26.77
C TYR A 10 -8.26 4.12 -28.25
N ASP A 11 -9.53 4.41 -28.59
CA ASP A 11 -9.94 4.72 -29.96
C ASP A 11 -9.80 6.24 -30.23
N PRO A 12 -9.01 6.67 -31.22
CA PRO A 12 -8.89 8.08 -31.60
C PRO A 12 -10.22 8.79 -31.87
N ARG A 13 -11.26 8.05 -32.29
CA ARG A 13 -12.61 8.56 -32.58
C ARG A 13 -13.43 8.83 -31.31
N ILE A 14 -13.06 8.25 -30.17
CA ILE A 14 -13.81 8.33 -28.92
C ILE A 14 -12.99 9.07 -27.86
N GLY A 15 -13.56 10.12 -27.26
CA GLY A 15 -12.86 10.91 -26.23
C GLY A 15 -11.48 11.41 -26.65
N LYS A 16 -11.31 11.71 -27.95
CA LYS A 16 -10.05 12.14 -28.58
C LYS A 16 -8.88 11.17 -28.33
N GLY A 17 -9.14 9.86 -28.27
CA GLY A 17 -8.12 8.83 -28.01
C GLY A 17 -7.61 8.80 -26.56
N ARG A 18 -8.34 9.43 -25.63
CA ARG A 18 -7.96 9.47 -24.21
C ARG A 18 -8.90 8.70 -23.29
N MET A 19 -10.10 8.35 -23.77
CA MET A 19 -11.05 7.59 -22.97
C MET A 19 -10.61 6.12 -22.90
N PRO A 20 -10.43 5.55 -21.69
CA PRO A 20 -10.10 4.13 -21.55
C PRO A 20 -11.33 3.28 -21.89
N LEU A 21 -11.19 2.36 -22.84
CA LEU A 21 -12.22 1.38 -23.20
C LEU A 21 -11.78 -0.02 -22.77
N PRO A 22 -12.70 -0.90 -22.35
CA PRO A 22 -12.41 -2.31 -22.10
C PRO A 22 -11.67 -2.96 -23.27
N SER A 23 -10.79 -3.91 -22.98
CA SER A 23 -9.94 -4.57 -23.97
C SER A 23 -10.17 -6.07 -23.93
N SER A 24 -10.85 -6.61 -24.95
CA SER A 24 -11.08 -8.05 -25.09
C SER A 24 -9.78 -8.86 -25.18
N GLU A 25 -8.71 -8.24 -25.69
CA GLU A 25 -7.37 -8.84 -25.73
C GLU A 25 -6.78 -9.01 -24.33
N VAL A 26 -6.95 -8.01 -23.46
CA VAL A 26 -6.54 -8.08 -22.06
C VAL A 26 -7.41 -9.06 -21.29
N ASP A 27 -8.73 -9.05 -21.52
CA ASP A 27 -9.66 -10.00 -20.88
C ASP A 27 -9.27 -11.45 -21.20
N ALA A 28 -8.97 -11.74 -22.48
CA ALA A 28 -8.49 -13.06 -22.89
C ALA A 28 -7.14 -13.42 -22.28
N LEU A 29 -6.22 -12.45 -22.14
CA LEU A 29 -4.94 -12.66 -21.49
C LEU A 29 -5.12 -12.99 -19.99
N VAL A 30 -5.92 -12.20 -19.27
CA VAL A 30 -6.20 -12.41 -17.84
C VAL A 30 -6.86 -13.78 -17.64
N ALA A 31 -7.82 -14.17 -18.48
CA ALA A 31 -8.48 -15.47 -18.38
C ALA A 31 -7.52 -16.68 -18.50
N ARG A 32 -6.35 -16.52 -19.15
CA ARG A 32 -5.34 -17.58 -19.25
C ARG A 32 -4.55 -17.80 -17.98
N PHE A 33 -4.41 -16.77 -17.14
CA PHE A 33 -3.60 -16.82 -15.92
C PHE A 33 -4.43 -16.81 -14.64
N ALA A 34 -5.65 -16.28 -14.69
CA ALA A 34 -6.57 -16.27 -13.56
C ALA A 34 -7.00 -17.69 -13.20
N LYS A 35 -7.18 -17.95 -11.91
CA LYS A 35 -7.78 -19.21 -11.46
C LYS A 35 -9.26 -19.23 -11.90
N PRO A 36 -9.78 -20.35 -12.42
CA PRO A 36 -11.18 -20.44 -12.81
C PRO A 36 -12.08 -20.24 -11.58
N ASN A 37 -13.26 -19.63 -11.78
CA ASN A 37 -14.32 -19.47 -10.78
C ASN A 37 -13.93 -18.67 -9.52
N GLN A 38 -13.00 -17.72 -9.62
CA GLN A 38 -12.76 -16.79 -8.52
C GLN A 38 -13.97 -15.87 -8.33
N ALA A 39 -14.45 -15.79 -7.09
CA ALA A 39 -15.46 -14.82 -6.72
C ALA A 39 -14.87 -13.40 -6.89
N PRO A 40 -15.68 -12.42 -7.36
CA PRO A 40 -15.23 -11.05 -7.42
C PRO A 40 -14.92 -10.54 -6.01
N PHE A 41 -13.86 -9.75 -5.90
CA PHE A 41 -13.55 -9.05 -4.65
C PHE A 41 -14.67 -8.06 -4.32
N LYS A 42 -15.04 -8.01 -3.05
CA LYS A 42 -15.84 -6.89 -2.54
C LYS A 42 -15.00 -5.61 -2.51
N PRO A 43 -15.58 -4.42 -2.71
CA PRO A 43 -14.82 -3.17 -2.71
C PRO A 43 -13.93 -2.99 -1.49
N GLU A 44 -14.41 -3.37 -0.31
CA GLU A 44 -13.67 -3.25 0.95
C GLU A 44 -12.43 -4.16 0.97
N GLN A 45 -12.56 -5.36 0.38
CA GLN A 45 -11.44 -6.29 0.25
C GLN A 45 -10.39 -5.78 -0.73
N MET A 46 -10.81 -5.12 -1.82
CA MET A 46 -9.87 -4.49 -2.75
C MET A 46 -9.08 -3.38 -2.07
N ILE A 47 -9.75 -2.53 -1.28
CA ILE A 47 -9.09 -1.46 -0.52
C ILE A 47 -8.09 -2.08 0.47
N GLU A 48 -8.47 -3.09 1.25
CA GLU A 48 -7.58 -3.77 2.19
C GLU A 48 -6.33 -4.34 1.49
N GLN A 49 -6.53 -5.10 0.40
CA GLN A 49 -5.44 -5.76 -0.35
C GLN A 49 -4.45 -4.77 -0.96
N VAL A 50 -4.91 -3.58 -1.37
CA VAL A 50 -4.06 -2.58 -2.04
C VAL A 50 -3.46 -1.58 -1.04
N MET A 51 -4.24 -1.13 -0.06
CA MET A 51 -3.84 -0.03 0.82
C MET A 51 -3.00 -0.50 2.01
N CYS A 52 -3.28 -1.67 2.59
CA CYS A 52 -2.47 -2.18 3.70
C CYS A 52 -0.98 -2.37 3.33
N PRO A 53 -0.61 -3.00 2.20
CA PRO A 53 0.79 -3.08 1.80
C PRO A 53 1.39 -1.71 1.44
N LEU A 54 0.62 -0.79 0.85
CA LEU A 54 1.06 0.58 0.58
C LEU A 54 1.46 1.31 1.86
N VAL A 55 0.62 1.22 2.89
CA VAL A 55 0.90 1.77 4.22
C VAL A 55 2.14 1.11 4.83
N ASN A 56 2.26 -0.22 4.70
CA ASN A 56 3.42 -0.96 5.20
C ASN A 56 4.73 -0.50 4.54
N LEU A 57 4.72 -0.20 3.23
CA LEU A 57 5.87 0.41 2.55
C LEU A 57 6.23 1.76 3.16
N GLY A 58 5.25 2.56 3.57
CA GLY A 58 5.49 3.79 4.32
C GLY A 58 6.20 3.55 5.65
N PHE A 59 5.78 2.53 6.40
CA PHE A 59 6.49 2.11 7.62
C PHE A 59 7.92 1.62 7.35
N LEU A 60 8.14 0.87 6.27
CA LEU A 60 9.48 0.43 5.86
C LEU A 60 10.38 1.62 5.51
N CYS A 61 9.87 2.61 4.77
CA CYS A 61 10.59 3.85 4.49
C CYS A 61 11.00 4.60 5.77
N LEU A 62 10.17 4.57 6.82
CA LEU A 62 10.50 5.17 8.12
C LEU A 62 11.53 4.32 8.89
N GLU A 63 11.42 2.99 8.82
CA GLU A 63 12.34 2.04 9.45
C GLU A 63 13.75 2.14 8.86
N GLU A 64 13.85 2.26 7.53
CA GLU A 64 15.11 2.40 6.79
C GLU A 64 15.67 3.84 6.79
N GLY A 65 14.91 4.80 7.31
CA GLY A 65 15.33 6.21 7.36
C GLY A 65 15.27 6.93 6.01
N ILE A 66 14.53 6.41 5.02
CA ILE A 66 14.25 7.08 3.75
C ILE A 66 13.39 8.33 3.98
N ALA A 67 12.45 8.26 4.94
CA ALA A 67 11.63 9.38 5.38
C ALA A 67 11.90 9.69 6.86
N GLU A 68 11.90 10.97 7.25
CA GLU A 68 12.13 11.37 8.64
C GLU A 68 10.84 11.28 9.47
N ARG A 69 9.68 11.56 8.88
CA ARG A 69 8.40 11.60 9.60
C ARG A 69 7.30 10.97 8.78
N PRO A 70 6.26 10.39 9.41
CA PRO A 70 5.09 9.89 8.69
C PRO A 70 4.44 11.00 7.82
N SER A 71 4.48 12.25 8.29
CA SER A 71 4.00 13.42 7.55
C SER A 71 4.75 13.66 6.23
N ASP A 72 6.03 13.31 6.14
CA ASP A 72 6.82 13.51 4.92
C ASP A 72 6.29 12.60 3.80
N ILE A 73 5.91 11.37 4.16
CA ILE A 73 5.26 10.41 3.26
C ILE A 73 3.87 10.92 2.86
N ASP A 74 3.09 11.40 3.83
CA ASP A 74 1.74 11.91 3.57
C ASP A 74 1.74 13.09 2.59
N VAL A 75 2.67 14.03 2.74
CA VAL A 75 2.85 15.17 1.83
C VAL A 75 3.18 14.70 0.41
N VAL A 76 4.06 13.70 0.25
CA VAL A 76 4.39 13.13 -1.07
C VAL A 76 3.15 12.51 -1.71
N TYR A 77 2.31 11.80 -0.95
CA TYR A 77 1.09 11.20 -1.48
C TYR A 77 0.01 12.22 -1.84
N LEU A 78 -0.14 13.26 -1.02
CA LEU A 78 -1.05 14.37 -1.28
C LEU A 78 -0.72 15.09 -2.59
N TYR A 79 0.54 15.49 -2.78
CA TYR A 79 0.93 16.34 -3.91
C TYR A 79 1.49 15.58 -5.12
N GLY A 80 1.96 14.34 -4.93
CA GLY A 80 2.56 13.52 -5.99
C GLY A 80 1.63 12.48 -6.58
N TYR A 81 0.78 11.85 -5.76
CA TYR A 81 -0.03 10.69 -6.15
C TYR A 81 -1.54 10.93 -6.09
N GLY A 82 -1.97 12.14 -5.71
CA GLY A 82 -3.38 12.53 -5.71
C GLY A 82 -4.20 11.86 -4.60
N TRP A 83 -3.58 11.63 -3.43
CA TRP A 83 -4.29 11.11 -2.27
C TRP A 83 -5.47 12.01 -1.87
N PRO A 84 -6.63 11.47 -1.47
CA PRO A 84 -7.78 12.28 -1.10
C PRO A 84 -7.47 13.17 0.11
N VAL A 85 -7.42 14.49 -0.11
CA VAL A 85 -6.98 15.47 0.92
C VAL A 85 -7.80 15.39 2.21
N TYR A 86 -9.10 15.10 2.10
CA TYR A 86 -9.99 14.97 3.26
C TYR A 86 -9.72 13.71 4.11
N ARG A 87 -8.81 12.83 3.69
CA ARG A 87 -8.31 11.69 4.45
C ARG A 87 -6.85 11.87 4.90
N GLY A 88 -6.31 13.09 4.85
CA GLY A 88 -4.92 13.37 5.19
C GLY A 88 -3.96 12.73 4.19
N GLY A 89 -3.16 11.77 4.63
CA GLY A 89 -2.31 10.93 3.79
C GLY A 89 -2.40 9.46 4.20
N PRO A 90 -1.72 8.53 3.52
CA PRO A 90 -1.78 7.10 3.85
C PRO A 90 -1.36 6.77 5.29
N MET A 91 -0.37 7.45 5.86
CA MET A 91 0.09 7.22 7.23
C MET A 91 -0.94 7.76 8.23
N PHE A 92 -1.42 8.99 8.02
CA PHE A 92 -2.51 9.56 8.82
C PHE A 92 -3.78 8.69 8.77
N TRP A 93 -4.19 8.26 7.58
CA TRP A 93 -5.38 7.42 7.36
C TRP A 93 -5.26 6.06 8.06
N ALA A 94 -4.08 5.43 8.00
CA ALA A 94 -3.81 4.18 8.68
C ALA A 94 -3.93 4.30 10.21
N GLU A 95 -3.41 5.38 10.78
CA GLU A 95 -3.43 5.60 12.23
C GLU A 95 -4.82 6.02 12.75
N ASN A 96 -5.48 6.96 12.07
CA ASN A 96 -6.65 7.65 12.60
C ASN A 96 -8.00 7.08 12.12
N ASP A 97 -8.08 6.59 10.88
CA ASP A 97 -9.34 6.11 10.30
C ASP A 97 -9.46 4.59 10.37
N VAL A 98 -8.36 3.87 10.09
CA VAL A 98 -8.36 2.39 10.04
C VAL A 98 -7.92 1.77 11.37
N GLY A 99 -6.88 2.32 11.98
CA GLY A 99 -6.21 1.78 13.16
C GLY A 99 -5.07 0.81 12.79
N LEU A 100 -3.92 0.99 13.44
CA LEU A 100 -2.70 0.22 13.16
C LEU A 100 -2.85 -1.28 13.42
N GLU A 101 -3.66 -1.66 14.42
CA GLU A 101 -3.98 -3.07 14.71
C GLU A 101 -4.66 -3.77 13.53
N ASN A 102 -5.60 -3.08 12.88
CA ASN A 102 -6.31 -3.59 11.71
C ASN A 102 -5.36 -3.74 10.53
N ILE A 103 -4.49 -2.75 10.30
CA ILE A 103 -3.46 -2.83 9.25
C ILE A 103 -2.53 -4.04 9.49
N LEU A 104 -2.06 -4.22 10.73
CA LEU A 104 -1.20 -5.35 11.08
C LEU A 104 -1.91 -6.70 10.88
N ALA A 105 -3.18 -6.81 11.31
CA ALA A 105 -3.97 -8.02 11.14
C ALA A 105 -4.17 -8.37 9.65
N SER A 106 -4.52 -7.37 8.83
CA SER A 106 -4.67 -7.51 7.38
C SER A 106 -3.37 -7.96 6.71
N LEU A 107 -2.23 -7.37 7.06
CA LEU A 107 -0.93 -7.77 6.53
C LEU A 107 -0.55 -9.20 6.91
N LYS A 108 -0.77 -9.60 8.17
CA LYS A 108 -0.55 -10.99 8.61
C LYS A 108 -1.41 -11.97 7.81
N LYS A 109 -2.68 -11.65 7.59
CA LYS A 109 -3.60 -12.45 6.77
C LYS A 109 -3.15 -12.54 5.31
N LEU A 110 -2.73 -11.43 4.71
CA LEU A 110 -2.24 -11.40 3.33
C LEU A 110 -0.91 -12.17 3.18
N SER A 111 0.01 -12.01 4.12
CA SER A 111 1.28 -12.75 4.15
C SER A 111 1.04 -14.26 4.24
N ALA A 112 0.09 -14.70 5.07
CA ALA A 112 -0.29 -16.11 5.13
C ALA A 112 -0.96 -16.62 3.83
N MET A 113 -1.72 -15.77 3.14
CA MET A 113 -2.37 -16.11 1.86
C MET A 113 -1.39 -16.17 0.69
N TYR A 114 -0.33 -15.36 0.74
CA TYR A 114 0.68 -15.22 -0.29
C TYR A 114 2.09 -15.43 0.28
N PRO A 115 2.42 -16.64 0.77
CA PRO A 115 3.67 -16.91 1.49
C PRO A 115 4.92 -16.87 0.60
N THR A 116 4.76 -16.79 -0.72
CA THR A 116 5.85 -16.74 -1.69
C THR A 116 6.39 -15.34 -1.93
N THR A 117 5.88 -14.32 -1.23
CA THR A 117 6.29 -12.93 -1.41
C THR A 117 6.40 -12.20 -0.07
N ASP A 118 7.43 -11.37 0.04
CA ASP A 118 7.68 -10.58 1.24
C ASP A 118 6.89 -9.26 1.26
N TYR A 119 6.15 -8.91 0.20
CA TYR A 119 5.42 -7.64 0.10
C TYR A 119 4.40 -7.42 1.22
N PHE A 120 3.88 -8.50 1.80
CA PHE A 120 2.87 -8.44 2.86
C PHE A 120 3.44 -8.66 4.26
N VAL A 121 4.74 -8.91 4.38
CA VAL A 121 5.38 -9.09 5.69
C VAL A 121 5.31 -7.76 6.45
N PRO A 122 4.65 -7.71 7.62
CA PRO A 122 4.54 -6.47 8.38
C PRO A 122 5.92 -5.92 8.76
N SER A 123 6.12 -4.61 8.56
CA SER A 123 7.32 -3.92 9.03
C SER A 123 7.48 -4.06 10.55
N LYS A 124 8.71 -3.93 11.02
CA LYS A 124 9.00 -4.07 12.45
C LYS A 124 8.57 -2.82 13.20
N LEU A 125 8.67 -1.66 12.56
CA LEU A 125 8.12 -0.41 13.10
C LEU A 125 6.61 -0.49 13.33
N LEU A 126 5.82 -1.00 12.37
CA LEU A 126 4.38 -1.18 12.55
C LEU A 126 4.06 -2.11 13.72
N GLN A 127 4.77 -3.25 13.80
CA GLN A 127 4.62 -4.20 14.90
C GLN A 127 4.92 -3.54 16.25
N HIS A 128 6.02 -2.80 16.35
CA HIS A 128 6.41 -2.07 17.56
C HIS A 128 5.36 -1.03 17.97
N CYS A 129 4.83 -0.24 17.03
CA CYS A 129 3.77 0.73 17.30
C CYS A 129 2.51 0.08 17.88
N VAL A 130 2.09 -1.05 17.30
CA VAL A 130 0.92 -1.82 17.78
C VAL A 130 1.20 -2.44 19.15
N GLU A 131 2.34 -3.10 19.34
CA GLU A 131 2.70 -3.75 20.61
C GLU A 131 2.80 -2.77 21.77
N ARG A 132 3.29 -1.54 21.51
CA ARG A 132 3.45 -0.50 22.53
C ARG A 132 2.24 0.43 22.65
N GLY A 133 1.27 0.34 21.74
CA GLY A 133 0.13 1.26 21.69
C GLY A 133 0.55 2.73 21.50
N VAL A 134 1.59 2.97 20.70
CA VAL A 134 2.13 4.31 20.46
C VAL A 134 1.84 4.78 19.04
N ALA A 135 1.67 6.09 18.89
CA ALA A 135 1.55 6.73 17.58
C ALA A 135 2.80 6.47 16.71
N VAL A 136 2.64 6.51 15.39
CA VAL A 136 3.71 6.24 14.41
C VAL A 136 4.90 7.17 14.63
N GLU A 137 4.64 8.45 14.88
CA GLU A 137 5.69 9.44 15.12
C GLU A 137 6.50 9.13 16.39
N GLU A 138 5.83 8.68 17.45
CA GLU A 138 6.50 8.29 18.70
C GLU A 138 7.29 6.98 18.51
N GLY A 139 6.73 6.02 17.78
CA GLY A 139 7.47 4.81 17.37
C GLY A 139 8.75 5.13 16.61
N CYS A 140 8.70 6.09 15.66
CA CYS A 140 9.87 6.56 14.92
C CYS A 140 10.93 7.17 15.86
N LYS A 141 10.51 7.97 16.83
CA LYS A 141 11.42 8.57 17.82
C LYS A 141 12.08 7.50 18.69
N GLN A 142 11.33 6.48 19.11
CA GLN A 142 11.83 5.36 19.91
C GLN A 142 12.84 4.52 19.14
N LEU A 143 12.54 4.19 17.88
CA LEU A 143 13.45 3.49 16.96
C LEU A 143 14.81 4.19 16.87
N ARG A 144 14.82 5.53 16.77
CA ARG A 144 16.04 6.35 16.64
C ARG A 144 16.82 6.49 17.94
N LYS A 145 16.12 6.64 19.08
CA LYS A 145 16.75 6.73 20.40
C LYS A 145 17.46 5.43 20.82
N GLY A 146 17.12 4.29 20.21
CA GLY A 146 17.75 2.99 20.44
C GLY A 146 19.19 2.81 19.94
N GLY A 147 19.79 3.82 19.27
CA GLY A 147 21.23 4.00 18.99
C GLY A 147 22.12 2.78 18.69
N LEU A 148 22.62 2.64 17.45
CA LEU A 148 23.62 1.68 16.92
C LEU A 148 23.40 0.16 17.17
N ASP A 149 22.71 -0.24 18.22
CA ASP A 149 22.22 -1.59 18.54
C ASP A 149 20.69 -1.66 18.38
N ASN A 150 20.17 -1.01 17.34
CA ASN A 150 18.82 -1.30 16.87
C ASN A 150 18.80 -2.79 16.44
N PRO A 151 17.91 -3.66 16.98
CA PRO A 151 17.78 -5.06 16.52
C PRO A 151 17.37 -5.16 15.03
N PHE A 152 17.14 -4.04 14.36
CA PHE A 152 16.84 -3.91 12.93
C PHE A 152 18.03 -3.40 12.09
N SER A 153 19.21 -3.17 12.69
CA SER A 153 20.43 -2.79 11.95
C SER A 153 21.18 -3.98 11.31
N LYS A 154 20.81 -5.21 11.67
CA LYS A 154 21.34 -6.45 11.10
C LYS A 154 20.22 -7.45 10.83
N LEU A 155 19.48 -7.23 9.73
CA LEU A 155 18.99 -8.30 8.87
C LEU A 155 19.52 -8.02 7.46
#